data_AF-A0A1M7BPR9-F1
#
_entry.id   AF-A0A1M7BPR9-F1
#
_cell.length_a   1.000
_cell.length_b   1.000
_cell.length_c   1.000
_cell.angle_alpha   90.00
_cell.angle_beta   90.00
_cell.angle_gamma   90.00
#
_symmetry.space_group_name_H-M   'P 1'
#
loop_
_entity.id
_entity.type
_entity.pdbx_description
1 polymer ?
#
loop_
_entity_poly.entity_id
_entity_poly.type
_entity_poly.pdbx_seq_one_letter_code
_entity_poly.pdbx_strand_id
1 'polypeptide(L)' 'MVTYRPRLECMESLHSAINGYQHVPADVLVRYLIDHYTVDLDLLVDYLDGLSVKAEPQRIAA' A
#
# COMPACT_ATOMS: atom_id res chain seq x y z
N MET A 1 23.11 -0.57 -16.45
CA MET A 1 21.74 -0.04 -16.65
C MET A 1 21.29 0.56 -15.32
N VAL A 2 20.93 1.84 -15.29
CA VAL A 2 20.39 2.46 -14.07
C VAL A 2 18.91 2.10 -13.99
N THR A 3 18.53 1.31 -12.98
CA THR A 3 17.12 0.98 -12.73
C THR A 3 16.43 2.22 -12.18
N TYR A 4 15.65 2.90 -13.02
CA TYR A 4 14.85 4.03 -12.60
C TYR A 4 13.67 3.53 -11.78
N ARG A 5 13.64 3.82 -10.48
CA ARG A 5 12.49 3.53 -9.62
C ARG A 5 11.55 4.74 -9.64
N PRO A 6 10.38 4.65 -10.29
CA PRO A 6 9.43 5.75 -10.27
C PRO A 6 9.03 6.05 -8.82
N ARG A 7 8.96 7.35 -8.49
CA ARG A 7 8.57 7.81 -7.16
C ARG A 7 7.05 7.85 -7.07
N LEU A 8 6.50 7.25 -6.04
CA LEU A 8 5.08 7.33 -5.72
C LEU A 8 4.90 8.54 -4.79
N GLU A 9 4.50 9.66 -5.37
CA GLU A 9 4.32 10.93 -4.66
C GLU A 9 2.88 11.16 -4.18
N CYS A 10 1.90 10.41 -4.73
CA CYS A 10 0.48 10.57 -4.43
C CYS A 10 -0.23 9.23 -4.27
N MET A 11 -1.34 9.23 -3.53
CA MET A 11 -2.15 8.02 -3.26
C MET A 11 -2.74 7.42 -4.55
N GLU A 12 -3.08 8.24 -5.53
CA GLU A 12 -3.53 7.76 -6.85
C GLU A 12 -2.45 6.96 -7.58
N SER A 13 -1.19 7.38 -7.47
CA SER A 13 -0.06 6.65 -8.06
C SER A 13 0.18 5.33 -7.33
N LEU A 14 0.07 5.34 -6.00
CA LEU A 14 0.16 4.13 -5.18
C LEU A 14 -0.95 3.15 -5.55
N HIS A 15 -2.21 3.61 -5.58
CA HIS A 15 -3.38 2.81 -5.97
C HIS A 15 -3.26 2.25 -7.39
N SER A 16 -2.67 3.02 -8.31
CA SER A 16 -2.40 2.55 -9.67
C SER A 16 -1.32 1.47 -9.70
N ALA A 17 -0.26 1.62 -8.90
CA ALA A 17 0.83 0.65 -8.80
C ALA A 17 0.38 -0.69 -8.19
N ILE A 18 -0.59 -0.66 -7.27
CA ILE A 18 -1.18 -1.87 -6.67
C ILE A 18 -2.53 -2.28 -7.30
N ASN A 19 -2.95 -1.61 -8.38
CA ASN A 19 -4.20 -1.92 -9.04
C ASN A 19 -4.16 -3.37 -9.57
N GLY A 20 -5.13 -4.19 -9.17
CA GLY A 20 -5.14 -5.63 -9.45
C GLY A 20 -4.50 -6.51 -8.37
N TYR A 21 -3.68 -5.95 -7.47
CA TYR A 21 -3.07 -6.67 -6.33
C TYR A 21 -3.79 -6.44 -5.00
N GLN A 22 -4.99 -5.84 -5.01
CA GLN A 22 -5.78 -5.52 -3.80
C GLN A 22 -6.18 -6.76 -2.96
N HIS A 23 -6.07 -7.96 -3.53
CA HIS A 23 -6.33 -9.23 -2.86
C HIS A 23 -5.11 -9.77 -2.09
N VAL A 24 -3.94 -9.18 -2.31
CA VAL A 24 -2.67 -9.59 -1.70
C VAL A 24 -2.56 -8.96 -0.31
N PRO A 25 -2.00 -9.67 0.69
CA PRO A 25 -1.78 -9.11 2.02
C PRO A 25 -0.93 -7.83 1.96
N ALA A 26 -1.29 -6.87 2.81
CA ALA A 26 -0.64 -5.56 2.87
C ALA A 26 0.87 -5.67 3.04
N ASP A 27 1.35 -6.62 3.86
CA ASP A 27 2.79 -6.86 4.08
C ASP A 27 3.56 -7.15 2.77
N VAL A 28 2.96 -7.93 1.88
CA VAL A 28 3.55 -8.28 0.58
C VAL A 28 3.47 -7.11 -0.40
N LEU A 29 2.36 -6.36 -0.39
CA LEU A 29 2.22 -5.13 -1.19
C LEU A 29 3.26 -4.09 -0.79
N VAL A 30 3.44 -3.87 0.51
CA VAL A 30 4.42 -2.93 1.06
C VAL A 30 5.83 -3.33 0.62
N ARG A 31 6.16 -4.62 0.73
CA ARG A 31 7.48 -5.12 0.29
C ARG A 31 7.70 -4.96 -1.20
N TYR A 32 6.69 -5.21 -2.03
CA TYR A 32 6.74 -4.97 -3.46
C TYR A 32 6.93 -3.49 -3.80
N LEU A 33 6.19 -2.60 -3.12
CA LEU A 33 6.28 -1.15 -3.33
C LEU A 33 7.67 -0.60 -2.98
N ILE A 34 8.27 -1.05 -1.87
CA ILE A 34 9.61 -0.61 -1.44
C ILE A 34 10.72 -1.16 -2.35
N ASP A 35 10.54 -2.35 -2.92
CA ASP A 35 11.52 -2.97 -3.81
C ASP A 35 11.52 -2.34 -5.21
N HIS A 36 10.33 -2.13 -5.78
CA HIS A 36 10.15 -1.69 -7.17
C HIS A 36 9.98 -0.17 -7.33
N TYR A 37 9.56 0.55 -6.28
CA TYR A 37 9.25 1.98 -6.33
C TYR A 37 9.98 2.75 -5.24
N THR A 38 10.09 4.06 -5.42
CA THR A 38 10.46 4.96 -4.32
C THR A 38 9.16 5.44 -3.69
N VAL A 39 8.69 4.76 -2.64
CA VAL A 39 7.45 5.11 -1.96
C VAL A 39 7.73 6.05 -0.79
N ASP A 40 6.85 7.02 -0.57
CA ASP A 40 6.89 7.85 0.62
C ASP A 40 6.36 7.05 1.83
N LEU A 41 7.08 7.09 2.96
CA LEU A 41 6.68 6.34 4.16
C LEU A 41 5.36 6.88 4.73
N ASP A 42 5.13 8.18 4.66
CA ASP A 42 3.91 8.82 5.18
C ASP A 42 2.70 8.37 4.37
N LEU A 43 2.86 8.33 3.03
CA LEU A 43 1.84 7.82 2.11
C LEU A 43 1.52 6.34 2.35
N LEU A 44 2.53 5.54 2.69
CA LEU A 44 2.37 4.12 2.93
C LEU A 44 1.68 3.86 4.28
N VAL A 45 1.95 4.69 5.29
CA VAL A 45 1.22 4.66 6.58
C VAL A 45 -0.25 5.04 6.39
N ASP A 46 -0.55 6.10 5.63
CA ASP A 46 -1.94 6.51 5.33
C ASP A 46 -2.73 5.40 4.60
N TYR A 47 -2.08 4.73 3.65
CA TYR A 47 -2.64 3.57 2.96
C TYR A 47 -2.93 2.39 3.92
N LEU A 48 -1.99 2.07 4.80
CA LEU A 48 -2.15 0.99 5.78
C LEU A 48 -3.23 1.31 6.82
N ASP A 49 -3.34 2.57 7.25
CA ASP A 49 -4.39 3.04 8.14
C ASP A 49 -5.78 2.85 7.50
N GLY A 50 -5.94 3.27 6.23
CA GLY A 50 -7.16 3.06 5.47
C GLY A 50 -7.53 1.59 5.25
N LEU A 51 -6.55 0.69 5.16
CA LEU A 51 -6.79 -0.75 5.13
C LEU A 51 -7.19 -1.33 6.50
N SER A 52 -6.59 -0.83 7.58
CA SER A 52 -6.91 -1.24 8.95
C SER A 52 -8.36 -0.89 9.33
N VAL A 53 -8.84 0.29 8.92
CA VAL A 53 -10.25 0.71 9.09
C VAL A 53 -11.22 -0.22 8.35
N LYS A 54 -10.81 -0.81 7.21
CA LYS A 54 -11.61 -1.82 6.50
C LYS A 54 -11.54 -3.22 7.12
N ALA A 55 -10.56 -3.45 7.99
CA ALA A 55 -10.32 -4.72 8.68
C ALA A 55 -10.94 -4.78 10.08
N GLU A 56 -12.06 -4.06 10.31
CA GLU A 56 -12.97 -4.33 11.43
C GLU A 56 -14.10 -5.29 11.02
N PRO A 57 -13.92 -6.62 11.13
CA PRO A 57 -15.04 -7.50 11.33
C PRO A 57 -15.44 -7.43 12.80
N GLN A 58 -16.62 -6.88 13.06
CA GLN A 58 -17.45 -7.19 14.24
C GLN A 58 -16.69 -7.41 15.55
N ARG A 59 -16.51 -6.34 16.34
CA ARG A 59 -16.48 -6.51 17.80
C ARG A 59 -17.88 -6.95 18.23
N ILE A 60 -18.04 -8.27 18.24
CA ILE A 60 -18.96 -9.09 19.02
C ILE A 60 -19.61 -8.33 20.19
N ALA A 61 -20.94 -8.34 20.17
CA ALA A 61 -21.75 -8.11 21.35
C ALA A 61 -21.38 -9.12 22.45
N ALA A 62 -21.07 -8.63 23.65
CA ALA A 62 -21.17 -9.37 24.90
C ALA A 62 -21.38 -8.36 26.03
#